data_AF-A0A0M8XRS4-F1
#
_entry.id   AF-A0A0M8XRS4-F1
#
_cell.length_a   1.000
_cell.length_b   1.000
_cell.length_c   1.000
_cell.angle_alpha   90.00
_cell.angle_beta   90.00
_cell.angle_gamma   90.00
#
_symmetry.space_group_name_H-M   'P 1'
#
loop_
_entity.id
_entity.type
_entity.pdbx_description
1 polymer ?
#
loop_
_entity_poly.entity_id
_entity_poly.type
_entity_poly.pdbx_seq_one_letter_code
_entity_poly.pdbx_strand_id
1 'polypeptide(L)'
;MPTDYTRVVTFERIGLHTDIEPLTVKAYNEFDFRHQIYFRAVQFLAPTTEFKVDAHPDVVDGSLYAVDSPGGRGPLLGSLTVSLPQPEGAA
;
A
#
# COMPACT_ATOMS: atom_id res chain seq x y z
N MET A 1 -5.94 -21.82 10.28
CA MET A 1 -4.96 -21.10 11.14
C MET A 1 -4.82 -19.71 10.55
N PRO A 2 -4.81 -18.62 11.34
CA PRO A 2 -4.48 -17.33 10.77
C PRO A 2 -3.06 -17.43 10.22
N THR A 3 -2.91 -17.19 8.93
CA THR A 3 -1.59 -17.18 8.29
C THR A 3 -1.06 -15.77 8.48
N ASP A 4 -0.10 -15.59 9.36
CA ASP A 4 0.53 -14.29 9.55
C ASP A 4 1.27 -13.91 8.26
N TYR A 5 0.82 -12.86 7.58
CA TYR A 5 1.45 -12.36 6.37
C TYR A 5 2.50 -11.32 6.79
N THR A 6 3.77 -11.61 6.53
CA THR A 6 4.80 -10.56 6.50
C THR A 6 5.11 -10.25 5.05
N ARG A 7 4.96 -8.97 4.66
CA ARG A 7 5.23 -8.47 3.32
C ARG A 7 5.98 -7.15 3.39
N VAL A 8 6.75 -6.84 2.36
CA VAL A 8 7.35 -5.53 2.14
C VAL A 8 6.56 -4.84 1.05
N VAL A 9 6.05 -3.65 1.34
CA VAL A 9 5.25 -2.82 0.43
C VAL A 9 6.08 -1.61 0.03
N THR A 10 6.44 -1.54 -1.24
CA THR A 10 7.09 -0.37 -1.84
C THR A 10 6.03 0.54 -2.44
N PHE A 11 6.21 1.85 -2.28
CA PHE A 11 5.27 2.86 -2.75
C PHE A 11 5.90 3.67 -3.87
N GLU A 12 5.13 3.93 -4.91
CA GLU A 12 5.48 4.89 -5.95
C GLU A 12 4.33 5.89 -6.07
N ARG A 13 4.64 7.17 -5.89
CA ARG A 13 3.65 8.24 -5.99
C ARG A 13 3.61 8.78 -7.40
N ILE A 14 2.41 8.86 -7.98
CA ILE A 14 2.25 9.38 -9.33
C ILE A 14 2.24 10.90 -9.33
N GLY A 15 2.97 11.49 -10.28
CA GLY A 15 3.03 12.93 -10.49
C GLY A 15 3.96 13.69 -9.55
N LEU A 16 4.59 13.01 -8.58
CA LEU A 16 5.55 13.59 -7.66
C LEU A 16 6.70 12.60 -7.43
N HIS A 17 7.93 13.03 -7.70
CA HIS A 17 9.13 12.27 -7.33
C HIS A 17 9.38 12.43 -5.84
N THR A 18 8.82 11.52 -5.04
CA THR A 18 9.06 11.44 -3.60
C THR A 18 9.56 10.04 -3.30
N ASP A 19 10.75 9.94 -2.74
CA ASP A 19 11.29 8.67 -2.26
C ASP A 19 10.54 8.28 -0.99
N ILE A 20 9.77 7.19 -1.06
CA ILE A 20 9.01 6.66 0.07
C ILE A 20 9.67 5.36 0.50
N GLU A 21 10.23 5.36 1.71
CA GLU A 21 10.82 4.15 2.30
C GLU A 21 9.79 3.01 2.34
N PRO A 22 10.19 1.78 1.92
CA PRO A 22 9.33 0.61 1.95
C PRO A 22 8.74 0.34 3.34
N LEU A 23 7.50 -0.14 3.37
CA LEU A 23 6.80 -0.52 4.60
C LEU A 23 6.80 -2.03 4.77
N THR A 24 7.40 -2.52 5.84
CA THR A 24 7.20 -3.91 6.28
C THR A 24 5.87 -4.02 6.99
N VAL A 25 4.91 -4.73 6.38
CA VAL A 25 3.58 -4.97 6.91
C VAL A 25 3.53 -6.37 7.52
N LYS A 26 3.10 -6.44 8.78
CA LYS A 26 2.77 -7.70 9.48
C LYS A 26 1.28 -7.71 9.72
N ALA A 27 0.54 -8.55 9.00
CA ALA A 27 -0.92 -8.55 9.02
C ALA A 27 -1.51 -9.94 9.27
N TYR A 28 -2.58 -9.98 10.06
CA TYR A 28 -3.30 -11.23 10.37
C TYR A 28 -4.38 -11.58 9.33
N ASN A 29 -4.78 -10.60 8.52
CA ASN A 29 -5.76 -10.73 7.44
C ASN A 29 -5.65 -9.56 6.45
N GLU A 30 -6.40 -9.63 5.35
CA GLU A 30 -6.42 -8.62 4.29
C GLU A 30 -6.86 -7.22 4.77
N PHE A 31 -7.78 -7.15 5.74
CA PHE A 31 -8.24 -5.88 6.27
C PHE A 31 -7.13 -5.15 7.03
N ASP A 32 -6.43 -5.85 7.92
CA ASP A 32 -5.28 -5.34 8.66
C ASP A 32 -4.15 -4.92 7.70
N PHE A 33 -3.88 -5.73 6.68
CA PHE A 33 -2.91 -5.41 5.63
C PHE A 33 -3.21 -4.08 4.95
N ARG A 34 -4.44 -3.89 4.45
CA ARG A 34 -4.86 -2.63 3.81
C ARG A 34 -4.84 -1.45 4.78
N HIS A 35 -5.18 -1.67 6.05
CA HIS A 35 -5.22 -0.61 7.04
C HIS A 35 -3.83 -0.04 7.34
N GLN A 36 -2.80 -0.89 7.42
CA GLN A 36 -1.42 -0.44 7.59
C GLN A 36 -0.91 0.35 6.38
N ILE A 37 -1.21 -0.11 5.16
CA ILE A 37 -0.90 0.62 3.92
C ILE A 37 -1.60 1.98 3.91
N TYR A 38 -2.88 2.02 4.31
CA TYR A 38 -3.65 3.25 4.39
C TYR A 38 -2.99 4.28 5.32
N PHE A 39 -2.64 3.89 6.55
CA PHE A 39 -1.98 4.82 7.47
C PHE A 39 -0.64 5.33 6.96
N ARG A 40 0.14 4.47 6.31
CA ARG A 40 1.39 4.87 5.67
C ARG A 40 1.14 5.87 4.55
N ALA A 41 0.13 5.63 3.72
CA ALA A 41 -0.27 6.52 2.64
C ALA A 41 -0.76 7.90 3.10
N VAL A 42 -1.48 7.99 4.21
CA VAL A 42 -1.90 9.27 4.82
C VAL A 42 -0.69 10.16 5.15
N GLN A 43 0.47 9.60 5.49
CA GLN A 43 1.65 10.38 5.89
C GLN A 43 2.28 11.17 4.74
N PHE A 44 2.11 10.70 3.49
CA PHE A 44 2.74 11.32 2.32
C PHE A 44 1.75 11.84 1.29
N LEU A 45 0.49 11.41 1.33
CA LEU A 45 -0.60 12.04 0.58
C LEU A 45 -1.03 13.33 1.29
N ALA A 46 -1.50 14.32 0.53
CA ALA A 46 -1.90 15.60 1.13
C ALA A 46 -3.07 15.37 2.11
N PRO A 47 -3.11 16.04 3.28
CA PRO A 47 -4.08 15.76 4.36
C PRO A 47 -5.56 15.82 3.96
N THR A 48 -5.88 16.50 2.86
CA THR A 48 -7.23 16.67 2.32
C THR A 48 -7.60 15.63 1.26
N THR A 49 -6.72 14.69 0.96
CA THR A 49 -6.94 13.69 -0.09
C THR A 49 -7.68 12.50 0.50
N GLU A 50 -8.96 12.35 0.15
CA GLU A 50 -9.66 11.08 0.36
C GLU A 50 -9.19 10.05 -0.68
N PHE A 51 -8.80 8.86 -0.21
CA PHE A 51 -8.31 7.81 -1.09
C PHE A 51 -8.71 6.41 -0.61
N LYS A 52 -8.59 5.44 -1.51
CA LYS A 52 -8.79 4.01 -1.26
C LYS A 52 -7.52 3.23 -1.58
N VAL A 53 -7.29 2.17 -0.81
CA VAL A 53 -6.23 1.19 -1.04
C VAL A 53 -6.83 -0.04 -1.69
N ASP A 54 -6.35 -0.37 -2.88
CA ASP A 54 -6.62 -1.62 -3.57
C ASP A 54 -5.35 -2.46 -3.54
N ALA A 55 -5.23 -3.35 -2.57
CA ALA A 55 -4.06 -4.19 -2.37
C ALA A 55 -4.43 -5.46 -1.59
N HIS A 56 -3.72 -6.54 -1.88
CA HIS A 56 -3.89 -7.84 -1.23
C HIS A 56 -2.50 -8.41 -0.87
N PRO A 57 -2.32 -9.07 0.29
CA PRO A 57 -1.00 -9.58 0.70
C PRO A 57 -0.40 -10.62 -0.28
N ASP A 58 -1.23 -11.31 -1.03
CA ASP A 58 -0.81 -12.36 -1.99
C ASP A 58 -0.80 -11.91 -3.46
N VAL A 59 -1.04 -10.63 -3.73
CA VAL A 59 -0.96 -10.05 -5.08
C VAL A 59 0.22 -9.10 -5.10
N VAL A 60 1.07 -9.23 -6.12
CA VAL A 60 2.29 -8.41 -6.26
C VAL A 60 1.96 -6.94 -6.45
N ASP A 61 0.89 -6.63 -7.19
CA ASP A 61 0.54 -5.26 -7.53
C ASP A 61 -0.62 -4.75 -6.66
N GLY A 62 -0.49 -3.50 -6.23
CA GLY A 62 -1.53 -2.75 -5.55
C GLY A 62 -1.57 -1.30 -6.02
N SER A 63 -2.55 -0.55 -5.55
CA SER A 63 -2.79 0.81 -6.03
C SER A 63 -3.54 1.67 -5.02
N LEU A 64 -3.29 2.98 -5.12
CA LEU A 64 -3.98 4.03 -4.37
C LEU A 64 -4.79 4.88 -5.32
N TYR A 65 -6.09 5.06 -5.07
CA TYR A 65 -6.98 5.85 -5.92
C TYR A 65 -7.66 6.94 -5.11
N ALA A 66 -7.84 8.13 -5.69
CA ALA A 66 -8.68 9.17 -5.11
C ALA A 66 -10.15 8.73 -5.05
N VAL A 67 -10.90 9.29 -4.11
CA VAL A 67 -12.35 9.15 -4.06
C VAL A 67 -12.97 10.35 -4.78
N ASP A 68 -13.63 10.10 -5.91
CA ASP A 68 -14.21 11.15 -6.76
C ASP A 68 -15.73 11.38 -6.48
N SER A 69 -16.38 10.38 -5.88
CA SER A 69 -17.79 10.41 -5.47
C SER A 69 -18.07 9.26 -4.50
N PRO A 70 -19.23 9.22 -3.79
CA PRO A 70 -19.58 8.09 -2.94
C PRO A 70 -19.57 6.77 -3.73
N GLY A 71 -18.52 5.97 -3.52
CA GLY A 71 -18.30 4.70 -4.23
C GLY A 71 -17.46 4.79 -5.51
N GLY A 72 -17.24 5.98 -6.07
CA GLY A 72 -16.44 6.17 -7.30
C GLY A 72 -14.95 5.92 -7.10
N ARG A 73 -14.30 5.38 -8.14
CA ARG A 73 -12.84 5.26 -8.25
C ARG A 73 -12.35 6.44 -9.07
N GLY A 74 -11.70 7.38 -8.41
CA GLY A 74 -11.07 8.54 -9.03
C GLY A 74 -9.71 8.23 -9.64
N PRO A 75 -8.90 9.26 -9.92
CA PRO A 75 -7.57 9.09 -10.49
C PRO A 75 -6.65 8.25 -9.60
N LEU A 76 -5.70 7.55 -10.23
CA LEU A 76 -4.63 6.83 -9.56
C LEU A 76 -3.65 7.84 -8.92
N LEU A 77 -3.40 7.68 -7.63
CA LEU A 77 -2.52 8.53 -6.82
C LEU A 77 -1.13 7.90 -6.63
N GLY A 78 -1.05 6.57 -6.69
CA GLY A 78 0.19 5.83 -6.51
C GLY A 78 0.05 4.33 -6.80
N SER A 79 1.16 3.73 -7.18
CA SER A 79 1.34 2.28 -7.32
C SER A 79 1.96 1.70 -6.05
N LEU A 80 1.64 0.43 -5.79
CA LEU A 80 2.21 -0.34 -4.69
C LEU A 80 2.77 -1.63 -5.27
N THR A 81 3.94 -2.04 -4.79
CA THR A 81 4.48 -3.38 -5.04
C THR A 81 4.60 -4.12 -3.72
N VAL A 82 3.96 -5.27 -3.63
CA VAL A 82 3.99 -6.17 -2.49
C VAL A 82 4.97 -7.29 -2.80
N SER A 83 5.92 -7.50 -1.90
CA SER A 83 6.95 -8.52 -2.03
C SER A 83 7.09 -9.32 -0.74
N LEU A 84 7.67 -10.53 -0.86
CA LEU A 84 8.13 -11.26 0.31
C LEU A 84 9.34 -10.53 0.92
N PRO A 85 9.52 -10.55 2.25
CA PRO A 85 10.74 -10.08 2.86
C PRO A 85 11.92 -10.81 2.24
N GLN A 86 12.91 -10.09 1.75
CA GLN A 86 14.14 -10.74 1.31
C GLN A 86 14.76 -11.46 2.53
N PRO A 87 15.15 -12.73 2.42
CA PRO A 87 15.94 -13.36 3.46
C PRO A 87 17.25 -12.58 3.60
N GLU A 88 17.68 -12.32 4.84
CA GLU A 88 19.01 -11.75 5.11
C GLU A 88 20.06 -12.64 4.40
N GLY A 89 20.67 -12.12 3.32
CA GLY A 89 21.72 -12.82 2.57
C GLY A 89 21.45 -13.11 1.10
N ALA A 90 20.32 -12.69 0.51
CA ALA A 90 20.15 -12.72 -0.95
C ALA A 90 20.84 -11.50 -1.59
N ALA A 91 22.11 -11.67 -1.97
CA ALA A 91 22.89 -10.75 -2.80
C ALA A 91 22.87 -11.18 -4.26
#